data_AF-A0A438HG43-F1
#
_entry.id   AF-A0A438HG43-F1
#
_cell.length_a   1.000
_cell.length_b   1.000
_cell.length_c   1.000
_cell.angle_alpha   90.00
_cell.angle_beta   90.00
_cell.angle_gamma   90.00
#
_symmetry.space_group_name_H-M   'P 1'
#
loop_
_entity.id
_entity.type
_entity.pdbx_description
1 polymer ?
#
loop_
_entity_poly.entity_id
_entity_poly.type
_entity_poly.pdbx_seq_one_letter_code
_entity_poly.pdbx_strand_id
1 'polypeptide(L)'
;MHLTKPLNKDNQTAEELFAARNERLHRDAKEWLMRTTENCTILSIFIATVAFAAAYTVPGGPNQDTGIPILNSKPFFVVFILADVFSLTLALTSVAVKVRNLVFRICFSRANNPPILEGYVCCFLFKT
;
A
#
# COMPACT_ATOMS: atom_id res chain seq x y z
N MET A 1 8.20 22.99 -30.30
CA MET A 1 8.84 23.28 -29.00
C MET A 1 9.88 22.19 -28.75
N HIS A 2 11.15 22.45 -29.04
CA HIS A 2 12.25 21.51 -28.77
C HIS A 2 12.66 21.65 -27.31
N LEU A 3 12.40 20.64 -26.48
CA LEU A 3 12.89 20.59 -25.09
C LEU A 3 14.35 20.12 -25.10
N THR A 4 15.27 21.05 -25.33
CA THR A 4 16.69 20.81 -25.07
C THR A 4 16.87 20.73 -23.56
N LYS A 5 17.20 19.54 -23.05
CA LYS A 5 17.47 19.35 -21.62
C LYS A 5 18.75 20.13 -21.26
N PRO A 6 18.75 20.95 -20.20
CA PRO A 6 19.93 21.70 -19.80
C PRO A 6 21.02 20.73 -19.32
N LEU A 7 22.24 20.98 -19.80
CA LEU A 7 23.43 20.15 -19.54
C LEU A 7 24.36 20.86 -18.55
N ASN A 8 24.99 20.08 -17.68
CA ASN A 8 26.11 20.50 -16.82
C ASN A 8 27.36 20.82 -17.68
N LYS A 9 28.37 21.49 -17.09
CA LYS A 9 29.73 21.66 -17.62
C LYS A 9 30.38 20.35 -18.08
N ASP A 10 30.01 19.23 -17.46
CA ASP A 10 30.47 17.88 -17.82
C ASP A 10 29.60 17.22 -18.92
N ASN A 11 28.74 18.00 -19.59
CA ASN A 11 27.81 17.56 -20.63
C ASN A 11 26.82 16.47 -20.16
N GLN A 12 26.48 16.48 -18.87
CA GLN A 12 25.53 15.54 -18.26
C GLN A 12 24.18 16.20 -18.02
N THR A 13 23.12 15.43 -18.19
CA THR A 13 21.75 15.84 -17.92
C THR A 13 21.46 15.74 -16.41
N ALA A 14 20.50 16.53 -15.88
CA ALA A 14 20.13 16.46 -14.47
C ALA A 14 19.72 15.04 -14.00
N GLU A 15 19.04 14.27 -14.85
CA GLU A 15 18.69 12.85 -14.58
C GLU A 15 19.92 11.96 -14.49
N GLU A 16 20.90 12.13 -15.39
CA GLU A 16 22.13 11.33 -15.40
C GLU A 16 23.00 11.64 -14.19
N LEU A 17 23.12 12.93 -13.83
CA LEU A 17 23.86 13.36 -12.64
C LEU A 17 23.20 12.84 -11.36
N PHE A 18 21.87 12.88 -11.29
CA PHE A 18 21.11 12.35 -10.15
C PHE A 18 21.23 10.83 -10.07
N ALA A 19 21.09 10.11 -11.18
CA ALA A 19 21.23 8.66 -11.23
C ALA A 19 22.64 8.21 -10.81
N ALA A 20 23.69 8.91 -11.27
CA ALA A 20 25.07 8.63 -10.88
C ALA A 20 25.31 8.92 -9.39
N ARG A 21 24.78 10.04 -8.86
CA ARG A 21 24.94 10.43 -7.45
C ARG A 21 24.17 9.52 -6.50
N ASN A 22 22.99 9.07 -6.90
CA ASN A 22 22.10 8.26 -6.07
C ASN A 22 22.18 6.77 -6.39
N GLU A 23 23.10 6.33 -7.26
CA GLU A 23 23.24 4.91 -7.65
C GLU A 23 23.40 3.99 -6.44
N ARG A 24 24.18 4.42 -5.43
CA ARG A 24 24.37 3.67 -4.18
C ARG A 24 23.07 3.58 -3.38
N LEU A 25 22.39 4.71 -3.15
CA LEU A 25 21.08 4.74 -2.50
C LEU A 25 20.06 3.87 -3.23
N HIS A 26 20.10 3.86 -4.56
CA HIS A 26 19.21 3.03 -5.37
C HIS A 26 19.51 1.54 -5.21
N ARG A 27 20.78 1.15 -5.18
CA ARG A 27 21.21 -0.22 -4.88
C ARG A 27 20.81 -0.64 -3.47
N ASP A 28 21.08 0.19 -2.47
CA ASP A 28 20.76 -0.08 -1.07
C ASP A 28 19.24 -0.24 -0.88
N ALA A 29 18.45 0.64 -1.49
CA ALA A 29 16.99 0.55 -1.45
C ALA A 29 16.47 -0.71 -2.16
N LYS A 30 17.09 -1.08 -3.30
CA LYS A 30 16.74 -2.30 -4.04
C LYS A 30 17.08 -3.54 -3.22
N GLU A 31 18.26 -3.60 -2.62
CA GLU A 31 18.65 -4.72 -1.77
C GLU A 31 17.77 -4.81 -0.53
N TRP A 32 17.52 -3.69 0.15
CA TRP A 32 16.60 -3.63 1.29
C TRP A 32 15.19 -4.13 0.93
N LEU A 33 14.67 -3.75 -0.24
CA LEU A 33 13.38 -4.21 -0.74
C LEU A 33 13.39 -5.71 -1.04
N MET A 34 14.45 -6.21 -1.67
CA MET A 34 14.59 -7.64 -1.98
C MET A 34 14.65 -8.47 -0.69
N ARG A 35 15.47 -8.06 0.29
CA ARG A 35 15.57 -8.71 1.61
C ARG A 35 14.23 -8.70 2.35
N THR A 36 13.52 -7.57 2.32
CA THR A 36 12.20 -7.45 2.96
C THR A 36 11.15 -8.31 2.27
N THR A 37 11.20 -8.41 0.93
CA THR A 37 10.28 -9.23 0.13
C THR A 37 10.50 -10.71 0.38
N GLU A 38 11.76 -11.16 0.41
CA GLU A 38 12.12 -12.55 0.76
C GLU A 38 11.56 -12.93 2.13
N ASN A 39 11.80 -12.09 3.12
CA ASN A 39 11.30 -12.30 4.49
C ASN A 39 9.76 -12.26 4.55
N CYS A 40 9.10 -11.40 3.78
CA CYS A 40 7.63 -11.31 3.70
C CYS A 40 7.02 -12.54 3.02
N THR A 41 7.65 -13.08 1.98
CA THR A 41 7.21 -14.32 1.33
C THR A 41 7.33 -15.51 2.28
N ILE A 42 8.44 -15.62 3.01
CA ILE A 42 8.62 -16.66 4.04
C ILE A 42 7.58 -16.50 5.15
N LEU A 43 7.34 -15.27 5.62
CA LEU A 43 6.31 -14.98 6.60
C LEU A 43 4.91 -15.37 6.08
N SER A 44 4.59 -15.03 4.84
CA SER A 44 3.31 -15.38 4.21
C SER A 44 3.13 -16.90 4.08
N ILE A 45 4.15 -17.62 3.60
CA ILE A 45 4.13 -19.09 3.50
C ILE A 45 3.99 -19.72 4.89
N PHE A 46 4.69 -19.19 5.90
CA PHE A 46 4.59 -19.64 7.28
C PHE A 46 3.17 -19.47 7.80
N ILE A 47 2.59 -18.27 7.64
CA ILE A 47 1.21 -17.93 7.99
C ILE A 47 0.21 -18.85 7.28
N ALA A 48 0.37 -19.08 5.98
CA ALA A 48 -0.52 -19.93 5.19
C ALA A 48 -0.43 -21.41 5.60
N THR A 49 0.78 -21.93 5.78
CA THR A 49 1.03 -23.30 6.27
C THR A 49 0.42 -23.49 7.65
N VAL A 50 0.59 -22.47 8.48
CA VAL A 50 0.00 -22.40 9.80
C VAL A 50 -1.52 -22.49 9.62
N ALA A 51 -2.17 -21.50 9.01
CA ALA A 51 -3.63 -21.45 8.86
C ALA A 51 -4.23 -22.73 8.24
N PHE A 52 -3.55 -23.31 7.25
CA PHE A 52 -3.88 -24.60 6.65
C PHE A 52 -3.85 -25.72 7.70
N ALA A 53 -2.76 -25.88 8.44
CA ALA A 53 -2.66 -26.91 9.47
C ALA A 53 -3.82 -26.79 10.48
N ALA A 54 -4.17 -25.59 10.94
CA ALA A 54 -5.29 -25.40 11.88
C ALA A 54 -6.68 -25.59 11.27
N ALA A 55 -6.86 -25.30 9.99
CA ALA A 55 -8.12 -25.58 9.30
C ALA A 55 -8.39 -27.08 9.20
N TYR A 56 -7.35 -27.90 9.01
CA TYR A 56 -7.48 -29.36 8.90
C TYR A 56 -7.35 -30.09 10.24
N THR A 57 -6.59 -29.53 11.19
CA THR A 57 -6.58 -29.98 12.59
C THR A 57 -7.54 -29.14 13.41
N VAL A 58 -8.85 -29.22 13.14
CA VAL A 58 -9.88 -28.67 14.05
C VAL A 58 -9.89 -29.51 15.33
N PRO A 59 -9.31 -29.09 16.46
CA PRO A 59 -9.30 -29.91 17.66
C PRO A 59 -10.50 -29.44 18.47
N GLY A 60 -11.59 -30.20 18.39
CA GLY A 60 -12.70 -30.05 19.33
C GLY A 60 -14.09 -30.33 18.78
N GLY A 61 -14.32 -30.20 17.47
CA GLY A 61 -15.70 -30.18 16.96
C GLY A 61 -16.55 -29.06 17.59
N PRO A 62 -17.85 -28.94 17.25
CA PRO A 62 -18.72 -27.96 17.87
C PRO A 62 -19.06 -28.35 19.33
N ASN A 63 -19.07 -27.37 20.23
CA ASN A 63 -19.60 -27.55 21.59
C ASN A 63 -21.11 -27.77 21.52
N GLN A 64 -21.57 -28.91 22.03
CA GLN A 64 -22.96 -29.39 21.91
C GLN A 64 -23.97 -28.60 22.77
N ASP A 65 -23.51 -27.84 23.78
CA ASP A 65 -24.37 -27.10 24.71
C ASP A 65 -24.60 -25.62 24.37
N THR A 66 -23.70 -24.99 23.61
CA THR A 66 -23.71 -23.53 23.40
C THR A 66 -23.66 -23.12 21.93
N GLY A 67 -23.32 -24.03 21.01
CA GLY A 67 -23.28 -23.74 19.57
C GLY A 67 -22.19 -22.74 19.13
N ILE A 68 -21.35 -22.28 20.07
CA ILE A 68 -20.30 -21.29 19.81
C ILE A 68 -19.00 -22.04 19.49
N PRO A 69 -18.34 -21.76 18.36
CA PRO A 69 -17.07 -22.39 18.04
C PRO A 69 -16.00 -21.99 19.07
N ILE A 70 -15.32 -22.98 19.66
CA ILE A 70 -14.26 -22.87 20.69
C ILE A 70 -12.95 -22.34 20.06
N LEU A 71 -13.03 -21.50 19.04
CA LEU A 71 -11.91 -21.16 18.16
C LEU A 71 -11.37 -19.74 18.39
N ASN A 72 -11.60 -19.17 19.58
CA ASN A 72 -11.10 -17.84 19.93
C ASN A 72 -9.65 -17.83 20.47
N SER A 73 -8.97 -18.98 20.57
CA SER A 73 -7.68 -19.07 21.27
C SER A 73 -6.63 -19.94 20.57
N LYS A 74 -6.50 -19.81 19.24
CA LYS A 74 -5.44 -20.50 18.48
C LYS A 74 -4.55 -19.52 17.71
N PRO A 75 -3.22 -19.72 17.70
CA PRO A 75 -2.25 -18.78 17.09
C PRO A 75 -2.50 -18.55 15.59
N PHE A 76 -3.12 -19.52 14.94
CA PHE A 76 -3.56 -19.51 13.55
C PHE A 76 -4.64 -18.47 13.26
N PHE A 77 -5.61 -18.32 14.16
CA PHE A 77 -6.66 -17.31 14.07
C PHE A 77 -6.05 -15.92 14.23
N VAL A 78 -5.12 -15.75 15.16
CA VAL A 78 -4.39 -14.48 15.37
C VAL A 78 -3.64 -14.08 14.10
N VAL A 79 -2.95 -15.02 13.49
CA VAL A 79 -2.20 -14.81 12.25
C VAL A 79 -3.13 -14.47 11.06
N PHE A 80 -4.26 -15.17 10.92
CA PHE A 80 -5.26 -14.86 9.90
C PHE A 80 -5.84 -13.45 10.10
N ILE A 81 -6.19 -13.09 11.34
CA ILE A 81 -6.67 -11.75 11.70
C ILE A 81 -5.60 -10.69 11.41
N LEU A 82 -4.33 -10.95 11.73
CA LEU A 82 -3.26 -10.01 11.42
C LEU A 82 -3.11 -9.81 9.91
N ALA A 83 -3.06 -10.88 9.12
CA ALA A 83 -2.96 -10.80 7.67
C ALA A 83 -4.17 -10.07 7.05
N ASP A 84 -5.38 -10.35 7.53
CA ASP A 84 -6.61 -9.69 7.13
C ASP A 84 -6.59 -8.20 7.46
N VAL A 85 -6.18 -7.82 8.68
CA VAL A 85 -6.03 -6.42 9.10
C VAL A 85 -4.99 -5.68 8.26
N PHE A 86 -3.83 -6.29 8.00
CA PHE A 86 -2.81 -5.70 7.13
C PHE A 86 -3.32 -5.53 5.68
N SER A 87 -4.00 -6.55 5.15
CA SER A 87 -4.60 -6.51 3.81
C SER A 87 -5.65 -5.39 3.69
N LEU A 88 -6.56 -5.30 4.66
CA LEU A 88 -7.59 -4.26 4.71
C LEU A 88 -6.98 -2.87 4.85
N THR A 89 -5.95 -2.71 5.69
CA THR A 89 -5.26 -1.42 5.90
C THR A 89 -4.57 -0.96 4.61
N LEU A 90 -3.88 -1.86 3.91
CA LEU A 90 -3.22 -1.56 2.64
C LEU A 90 -4.23 -1.28 1.52
N ALA A 91 -5.32 -2.05 1.44
CA ALA A 91 -6.40 -1.84 0.48
C ALA A 91 -7.08 -0.48 0.69
N LEU A 92 -7.42 -0.15 1.94
CA LEU A 92 -8.02 1.14 2.29
C LEU A 92 -7.09 2.31 1.95
N THR A 93 -5.80 2.18 2.26
CA THR A 93 -4.78 3.19 1.94
C THR A 93 -4.66 3.39 0.42
N SER A 94 -4.61 2.31 -0.37
CA SER A 94 -4.55 2.37 -1.84
C SER A 94 -5.77 3.08 -2.44
N VAL A 95 -6.97 2.72 -1.99
CA VAL A 95 -8.22 3.34 -2.44
C VAL A 95 -8.25 4.82 -2.04
N ALA A 96 -7.88 5.16 -0.81
CA ALA A 96 -7.84 6.54 -0.35
C ALA A 96 -6.92 7.41 -1.21
N VAL A 97 -5.71 6.93 -1.53
CA VAL A 97 -4.77 7.64 -2.40
C VAL A 97 -5.32 7.80 -3.81
N LYS A 98 -5.95 6.75 -4.36
CA LYS A 98 -6.56 6.79 -5.70
C LYS A 98 -7.69 7.83 -5.77
N VAL A 99 -8.57 7.85 -4.78
CA VAL A 99 -9.67 8.83 -4.68
C VAL A 99 -9.13 10.24 -4.51
N ARG A 100 -8.13 10.44 -3.64
CA ARG A 100 -7.48 11.74 -3.45
C ARG A 100 -6.89 12.28 -4.75
N ASN A 101 -6.18 11.43 -5.51
CA ASN A 101 -5.62 11.81 -6.80
C ASN A 101 -6.71 12.15 -7.83
N LEU A 102 -7.77 11.34 -7.89
CA LEU A 102 -8.90 11.57 -8.78
C LEU A 102 -9.64 12.87 -8.45
N VAL A 103 -9.95 13.12 -7.18
CA VAL A 103 -10.61 14.35 -6.71
C VAL A 103 -9.73 15.56 -7.00
N PHE A 104 -8.42 15.48 -6.76
CA PHE A 104 -7.48 16.54 -7.11
C PHE A 104 -7.48 16.82 -8.61
N ARG A 105 -7.44 15.78 -9.45
CA ARG A 105 -7.56 15.89 -10.92
C ARG A 105 -8.87 16.56 -11.34
N ILE A 106 -10.00 16.23 -10.69
CA ILE A 106 -11.31 16.82 -10.99
C ILE A 106 -11.37 18.29 -10.55
N CYS A 107 -11.00 18.65 -9.31
CA CYS A 107 -10.98 20.06 -8.88
C CYS A 107 -9.95 20.87 -9.72
N PHE A 108 -8.80 20.31 -10.12
CA PHE A 108 -7.85 20.98 -11.03
C PHE A 108 -8.44 21.20 -12.43
N SER A 109 -9.11 20.19 -12.99
CA SER A 109 -9.80 20.32 -14.27
C SER A 109 -10.96 21.32 -14.24
N ARG A 110 -11.66 21.45 -13.09
CA ARG A 110 -12.73 22.44 -12.88
C ARG A 110 -12.19 23.84 -12.60
N ALA A 111 -11.05 23.97 -11.92
CA ALA A 111 -10.39 25.25 -11.67
C ALA A 111 -9.88 25.91 -12.95
N ASN A 112 -9.52 25.11 -13.97
CA ASN A 112 -9.09 25.60 -15.28
C ASN A 112 -10.26 26.00 -16.21
N ASN A 113 -11.52 25.80 -15.80
CA ASN A 113 -12.72 26.28 -16.50
C ASN A 113 -13.93 26.46 -15.54
N PRO A 114 -14.06 27.59 -14.83
CA PRO A 114 -15.04 27.72 -13.74
C PRO A 114 -16.36 28.43 -14.14
N PRO A 115 -17.52 27.89 -13.73
CA PRO A 115 -18.64 28.69 -13.25
C PRO A 115 -18.43 29.02 -11.76
N ILE A 116 -18.34 30.32 -11.47
CA ILE A 116 -17.97 30.98 -10.20
C ILE A 116 -18.68 30.50 -8.90
N LEU A 117 -19.79 29.76 -8.96
CA LEU A 117 -20.56 29.35 -7.78
C LEU A 117 -20.11 27.99 -7.18
N GLU A 118 -19.40 27.17 -7.95
CA GLU A 118 -19.01 25.80 -7.55
C GLU A 118 -17.64 25.72 -6.84
N GLY A 119 -16.80 26.75 -6.98
CA GLY A 119 -15.47 26.80 -6.35
C GLY A 119 -15.49 26.80 -4.82
N TYR A 120 -16.56 27.34 -4.21
CA TYR A 120 -16.72 27.37 -2.75
C TYR A 120 -16.98 25.98 -2.15
N VAL A 121 -17.59 25.07 -2.91
CA VAL A 121 -17.89 23.70 -2.46
C VAL A 121 -16.63 22.81 -2.46
N CYS A 122 -15.74 22.92 -3.47
CA CYS A 122 -14.43 22.22 -3.45
C CYS A 122 -13.55 22.70 -2.28
N CYS A 123 -13.58 23.99 -1.91
CA CYS A 123 -12.78 24.50 -0.79
C CYS A 123 -13.24 24.00 0.59
N PHE A 124 -14.53 23.76 0.79
CA PHE A 124 -15.06 23.23 2.06
C PHE A 124 -14.75 21.74 2.24
N LEU A 125 -14.71 20.95 1.17
CA LEU A 125 -14.45 19.49 1.23
C LEU A 125 -12.98 19.13 1.50
N PHE A 126 -12.03 20.06 1.35
CA PHE A 126 -10.61 19.80 1.61
C PHE A 126 -10.15 20.25 3.01
N LYS A 127 -11.06 20.76 3.85
CA LYS A 127 -10.78 21.27 5.20
C LYS A 127 -11.21 20.34 6.34
N THR A 128 -11.92 19.24 6.05
CA THR A 128 -12.27 18.17 7.02
C THR A 128 -11.42 16.95 6.76
#